data_AF-A0A7J3SCH3-F1
#
_entry.id   AF-A0A7J3SCH3-F1
#
_cell.length_a   1.000
_cell.length_b   1.000
_cell.length_c   1.000
_cell.angle_alpha   90.00
_cell.angle_beta   90.00
_cell.angle_gamma   90.00
#
_symmetry.space_group_name_H-M   'P 1'
#
loop_
_entity.id
_entity.type
_entity.pdbx_description
1 polymer ?
#
loop_
_entity_poly.entity_id
_entity_poly.type
_entity_poly.pdbx_seq_one_letter_code
_entity_poly.pdbx_strand_id
1 'polypeptide(L)'
;KHESETDRYASSETPVHREIYIKTDYKAIIHAHPPYAIAVSYFFNEVEPLEIEAALRMGSIKVIEGKSGTRELGSKIIDNLGSCNAVIVRGHGVFAVGSNLEEAYRATCNVEKNCRQKYLTEILKSIGLKFIKPMEI
;
A
#
# COMPACT_ATOMS: atom_id res chain seq x y z
N LYS A 1 -20.92 -16.97 -7.37
CA LYS A 1 -21.45 -15.89 -6.52
C LYS A 1 -21.17 -16.26 -5.07
N HIS A 2 -20.22 -15.58 -4.40
CA HIS A 2 -20.03 -15.70 -2.94
C HIS A 2 -20.44 -14.37 -2.35
N GLU A 3 -21.75 -14.16 -2.18
CA GLU A 3 -22.31 -13.01 -1.46
C GLU A 3 -23.33 -13.59 -0.48
N SER A 4 -23.13 -13.32 0.80
CA SER A 4 -24.03 -13.74 1.90
C SER A 4 -25.07 -12.65 2.15
N GLU A 5 -26.25 -12.99 2.65
CA GLU A 5 -27.24 -11.98 3.11
C GLU A 5 -26.65 -11.05 4.19
N THR A 6 -25.68 -11.54 4.96
CA THR A 6 -24.97 -10.75 5.98
C THR A 6 -23.98 -9.73 5.40
N ASP A 7 -23.57 -9.88 4.14
CA ASP A 7 -22.59 -8.98 3.51
C ASP A 7 -23.10 -7.54 3.46
N ARG A 8 -24.42 -7.32 3.49
CA ARG A 8 -25.05 -5.99 3.55
C ARG A 8 -24.66 -5.15 4.78
N TYR A 9 -24.18 -5.80 5.84
CA TYR A 9 -23.74 -5.15 7.08
C TYR A 9 -22.22 -5.07 7.21
N ALA A 10 -21.49 -5.67 6.26
CA ALA A 10 -20.04 -5.69 6.26
C ALA A 10 -19.47 -4.44 5.55
N SER A 11 -18.15 -4.33 5.54
CA SER A 11 -17.45 -3.30 4.77
C SER A 11 -17.77 -3.41 3.27
N SER A 12 -17.86 -2.28 2.57
CA SER A 12 -17.94 -2.27 1.11
C SER A 12 -16.71 -2.90 0.44
N GLU A 13 -15.59 -2.99 1.16
CA GLU A 13 -14.36 -3.65 0.70
C GLU A 13 -14.31 -5.15 1.00
N THR A 14 -15.37 -5.75 1.56
CA THR A 14 -15.43 -7.20 1.82
C THR A 14 -15.10 -8.06 0.58
N PRO A 15 -15.55 -7.73 -0.65
CA PRO A 15 -15.16 -8.50 -1.84
C PRO A 15 -13.64 -8.50 -2.10
N VAL A 16 -12.95 -7.40 -1.81
CA VAL A 16 -11.49 -7.27 -1.95
C VAL A 16 -10.78 -8.17 -0.93
N HIS A 17 -11.15 -8.04 0.34
CA HIS A 17 -10.59 -8.87 1.42
C HIS A 17 -10.80 -10.36 1.17
N ARG A 18 -12.02 -10.74 0.76
CA ARG A 18 -12.39 -12.13 0.47
C ARG A 18 -11.54 -12.70 -0.67
N GLU A 19 -11.33 -11.94 -1.74
CA GLU A 19 -10.49 -12.37 -2.85
C GLU A 19 -9.05 -12.65 -2.40
N ILE A 20 -8.48 -11.75 -1.61
CA ILE A 20 -7.13 -11.90 -1.04
C ILE A 20 -7.05 -13.16 -0.18
N TYR A 21 -7.99 -13.38 0.74
CA TYR A 21 -8.01 -14.58 1.57
C TYR A 21 -8.21 -15.88 0.80
N ILE A 22 -8.96 -15.87 -0.31
CA ILE A 22 -9.17 -17.07 -1.14
C ILE A 22 -7.90 -17.45 -1.90
N LYS A 23 -7.14 -16.46 -2.37
CA LYS A 23 -6.00 -16.66 -3.28
C LYS A 23 -4.64 -16.69 -2.59
N THR A 24 -4.58 -16.40 -1.30
CA THR A 24 -3.32 -16.28 -0.56
C THR A 24 -3.43 -16.92 0.83
N ASP A 25 -2.28 -17.21 1.44
CA ASP A 25 -2.21 -17.75 2.79
C ASP A 25 -2.20 -16.68 3.90
N TYR A 26 -2.27 -15.40 3.55
CA TYR A 26 -2.27 -14.29 4.52
C TYR A 26 -3.44 -14.43 5.50
N LYS A 27 -3.21 -14.05 6.75
CA LYS A 27 -4.20 -14.19 7.83
C LYS A 27 -4.77 -12.85 8.30
N ALA A 28 -4.11 -11.74 7.97
CA ALA A 28 -4.60 -10.41 8.25
C ALA A 28 -4.49 -9.51 7.02
N ILE A 29 -5.47 -8.62 6.87
CA ILE A 29 -5.52 -7.58 5.86
C ILE A 29 -5.95 -6.30 6.56
N ILE A 30 -5.20 -5.22 6.35
CA ILE A 30 -5.57 -3.87 6.77
C ILE A 30 -5.82 -3.04 5.52
N HIS A 31 -7.01 -2.47 5.46
CA HIS A 31 -7.32 -1.38 4.55
C HIS A 31 -7.40 -0.08 5.34
N ALA A 32 -6.65 0.94 4.90
CA ALA A 32 -6.58 2.23 5.58
C ALA A 32 -6.50 3.39 4.58
N HIS A 33 -6.66 4.62 5.09
CA HIS A 33 -6.61 5.85 4.31
C HIS A 33 -5.48 6.81 4.77
N PRO A 34 -4.19 6.42 4.73
CA PRO A 34 -3.12 7.29 5.19
C PRO A 34 -2.96 8.52 4.28
N PRO A 35 -2.89 9.75 4.83
CA PRO A 35 -2.96 10.97 4.04
C PRO A 35 -1.76 11.16 3.10
N TYR A 36 -0.53 10.85 3.53
CA TYR A 36 0.62 11.00 2.64
C TYR A 36 0.60 9.95 1.52
N ALA A 37 0.21 8.71 1.84
CA ALA A 37 0.02 7.66 0.82
C ALA A 37 -1.00 8.07 -0.24
N ILE A 38 -2.17 8.58 0.16
CA ILE A 38 -3.19 9.07 -0.78
C ILE A 38 -2.66 10.27 -1.58
N ALA A 39 -2.05 11.25 -0.94
CA ALA A 39 -1.53 12.45 -1.62
C ALA A 39 -0.47 12.11 -2.67
N VAL A 40 0.52 11.30 -2.30
CA VAL A 40 1.59 10.82 -3.21
C VAL A 40 1.00 9.96 -4.32
N SER A 41 -0.04 9.16 -4.03
CA SER A 41 -0.66 8.27 -5.00
C SER A 41 -1.14 9.00 -6.25
N TYR A 42 -1.49 10.29 -6.20
CA TYR A 42 -1.93 11.05 -7.37
C TYR A 42 -0.82 11.36 -8.36
N PHE A 43 0.44 11.36 -7.93
CA PHE A 43 1.58 11.86 -8.73
C PHE A 43 2.57 10.77 -9.12
N PHE A 44 2.57 9.62 -8.44
CA PHE A 44 3.58 8.58 -8.63
C PHE A 44 2.93 7.22 -8.90
N ASN A 45 3.61 6.36 -9.67
CA ASN A 45 3.17 4.98 -9.93
C ASN A 45 3.81 3.97 -8.96
N GLU A 46 4.84 4.39 -8.23
CA GLU A 46 5.46 3.63 -7.15
C GLU A 46 6.17 4.57 -6.18
N VAL A 47 6.44 4.07 -4.98
CA VAL A 47 7.20 4.76 -3.94
C VAL A 47 8.36 3.87 -3.52
N GLU A 48 9.57 4.32 -3.85
CA GLU A 48 10.81 3.66 -3.41
C GLU A 48 11.17 4.12 -1.99
N PRO A 49 11.51 3.19 -1.07
CA PRO A 49 12.03 3.55 0.23
C PRO A 49 13.34 4.34 0.11
N LEU A 50 13.42 5.49 0.80
CA LEU A 50 14.61 6.35 0.77
C LEU A 50 15.59 6.04 1.90
N GLU A 51 15.10 5.44 2.98
CA GLU A 51 15.92 5.03 4.13
C GLU A 51 16.64 3.72 3.80
N ILE A 52 17.97 3.68 3.99
CA ILE A 52 18.83 2.54 3.61
C ILE A 52 18.29 1.21 4.16
N GLU A 53 17.95 1.16 5.44
CA GLU A 53 17.41 -0.05 6.07
C GLU A 53 16.10 -0.52 5.44
N ALA A 54 15.25 0.42 5.02
CA ALA A 54 14.00 0.11 4.35
C ALA A 54 14.27 -0.32 2.90
N ALA A 55 15.18 0.35 2.19
CA ALA A 55 15.54 0.01 0.81
C ALA A 55 16.19 -1.38 0.68
N LEU A 56 16.95 -1.81 1.69
CA LEU A 56 17.57 -3.14 1.72
C LEU A 56 16.58 -4.27 2.04
N ARG A 57 15.50 -3.97 2.78
CA ARG A 57 14.53 -4.98 3.24
C ARG A 57 13.20 -4.95 2.49
N MET A 58 12.87 -3.84 1.85
CA MET A 58 11.59 -3.59 1.18
C MET A 58 11.81 -3.18 -0.27
N GLY A 59 10.99 -3.72 -1.17
CA GLY A 59 10.93 -3.29 -2.56
C GLY A 59 10.21 -1.95 -2.72
N SER A 60 9.92 -1.57 -3.97
CA SER A 60 9.07 -0.41 -4.22
C SER A 60 7.61 -0.72 -3.88
N ILE A 61 6.92 0.23 -3.25
CA ILE A 61 5.49 0.15 -2.97
C ILE A 61 4.76 0.56 -4.24
N LYS A 62 3.98 -0.35 -4.83
CA LYS A 62 3.25 -0.08 -6.07
C LYS A 62 2.01 0.78 -5.84
N VAL A 63 1.74 1.68 -6.78
CA VAL A 63 0.50 2.45 -6.86
C VAL A 63 -0.31 1.93 -8.04
N ILE A 64 -1.48 1.35 -7.78
CA ILE A 64 -2.36 0.76 -8.79
C ILE A 64 -3.69 1.50 -8.89
N GLU A 65 -4.47 1.13 -9.91
CA GLU A 65 -5.84 1.59 -10.09
C GLU A 65 -6.81 0.40 -10.17
N GLY A 66 -7.99 0.59 -9.59
CA GLY A 66 -9.07 -0.38 -9.66
C GLY A 66 -10.35 0.13 -9.00
N LYS A 67 -11.46 -0.55 -9.29
CA LYS A 67 -12.75 -0.21 -8.74
C LYS A 67 -12.85 -0.75 -7.30
N SER A 68 -13.16 0.13 -6.36
CA SER A 68 -13.41 -0.21 -4.95
C SER A 68 -14.46 -1.32 -4.81
N GLY A 69 -14.28 -2.19 -3.81
CA GLY A 69 -15.24 -3.25 -3.50
C GLY A 69 -15.38 -4.35 -4.56
N THR A 70 -14.41 -4.53 -5.48
CA THR A 70 -14.49 -5.60 -6.49
C THR A 70 -13.41 -6.67 -6.34
N ARG A 71 -13.71 -7.88 -6.83
CA ARG A 71 -12.74 -9.00 -6.82
C ARG A 71 -11.56 -8.73 -7.74
N GLU A 72 -11.78 -8.01 -8.84
CA GLU A 72 -10.71 -7.62 -9.75
C GLU A 72 -9.69 -6.72 -9.05
N LEU A 73 -10.13 -5.81 -8.17
CA LEU A 73 -9.22 -5.03 -7.33
C LEU A 73 -8.43 -5.92 -6.37
N GLY A 74 -9.08 -6.89 -5.72
CA GLY A 74 -8.40 -7.88 -4.88
C GLY A 74 -7.32 -8.66 -5.63
N SER A 75 -7.61 -9.13 -6.85
CA SER A 75 -6.61 -9.81 -7.70
C SER A 75 -5.45 -8.89 -8.07
N LYS A 76 -5.74 -7.66 -8.50
CA LYS A 76 -4.70 -6.67 -8.82
C LYS A 76 -3.81 -6.35 -7.61
N ILE A 77 -4.37 -6.28 -6.41
CA ILE A 77 -3.59 -6.08 -5.18
C ILE A 77 -2.61 -7.23 -5.01
N ILE A 78 -3.07 -8.49 -5.08
CA ILE A 78 -2.22 -9.69 -4.94
C ILE A 78 -1.04 -9.65 -5.92
N ASP A 79 -1.32 -9.33 -7.19
CA ASP A 79 -0.30 -9.28 -8.24
C ASP A 79 0.76 -8.18 -8.01
N ASN A 80 0.51 -7.22 -7.11
CA ASN A 80 1.35 -6.04 -6.90
C ASN A 80 1.88 -5.87 -5.47
N LEU A 81 1.61 -6.79 -4.54
CA LEU A 81 2.04 -6.70 -3.13
C LEU A 81 3.55 -6.52 -2.94
N GLY A 82 4.34 -7.13 -3.83
CA GLY A 82 5.80 -7.14 -3.76
C GLY A 82 6.33 -7.64 -2.42
N SER A 83 7.57 -7.28 -2.08
CA SER A 83 8.16 -7.56 -0.76
C SER A 83 7.70 -6.61 0.34
N CYS A 84 6.92 -5.57 0.01
CA CYS A 84 6.37 -4.63 0.98
C CYS A 84 5.13 -5.16 1.69
N ASN A 85 4.53 -6.25 1.20
CA ASN A 85 3.23 -6.75 1.65
C ASN A 85 2.14 -5.66 1.67
N ALA A 86 2.24 -4.67 0.78
CA ALA A 86 1.29 -3.56 0.72
C ALA A 86 1.25 -2.90 -0.66
N VAL A 87 0.07 -2.42 -1.03
CA VAL A 87 -0.19 -1.70 -2.27
C VAL A 87 -1.00 -0.44 -1.98
N ILE A 88 -0.69 0.64 -2.70
CA ILE A 88 -1.49 1.87 -2.69
C ILE A 88 -2.46 1.80 -3.87
N VAL A 89 -3.75 2.04 -3.63
CA VAL A 89 -4.77 2.22 -4.67
C VAL A 89 -4.99 3.72 -4.83
N ARG A 90 -4.69 4.26 -6.01
CA ARG A 90 -4.68 5.69 -6.31
C ARG A 90 -5.99 6.37 -5.89
N GLY A 91 -5.86 7.41 -5.07
CA GLY A 91 -7.00 8.19 -4.55
C GLY A 91 -7.96 7.44 -3.61
N HIS A 92 -7.71 6.15 -3.35
CA HIS A 92 -8.55 5.30 -2.52
C HIS A 92 -7.88 5.03 -1.17
N GLY A 93 -6.70 4.40 -1.14
CA GLY A 93 -6.07 4.08 0.15
C GLY A 93 -5.01 3.00 0.02
N VAL A 94 -4.64 2.40 1.15
CA VAL A 94 -3.64 1.34 1.23
C VAL A 94 -4.31 0.02 1.58
N PHE A 95 -3.87 -1.06 0.95
CA PHE A 95 -4.15 -2.43 1.36
C PHE A 95 -2.84 -3.08 1.74
N ALA A 96 -2.73 -3.56 2.98
CA ALA A 96 -1.57 -4.26 3.50
C ALA A 96 -1.99 -5.64 4.03
N VAL A 97 -1.11 -6.62 3.90
CA VAL A 97 -1.36 -8.01 4.28
C VAL A 97 -0.27 -8.53 5.22
N GLY A 98 -0.56 -9.60 5.94
CA GLY A 98 0.40 -10.22 6.84
C GLY A 98 -0.02 -11.61 7.31
N SER A 99 0.91 -12.35 7.89
CA SER A 99 0.64 -13.62 8.56
C SER A 99 -0.14 -13.43 9.87
N ASN A 100 -0.17 -12.19 10.38
CA ASN A 100 -0.91 -11.74 11.55
C ASN A 100 -1.19 -10.23 11.44
N LEU A 101 -2.02 -9.71 12.36
CA LEU A 101 -2.44 -8.30 12.32
C LEU A 101 -1.28 -7.33 12.53
N GLU A 102 -0.28 -7.69 13.33
CA GLU A 102 0.88 -6.85 13.62
C GLU A 102 1.75 -6.65 12.37
N GLU A 103 1.93 -7.69 11.54
CA GLU A 103 2.63 -7.58 10.25
C GLU A 103 1.88 -6.67 9.27
N ALA A 104 0.58 -6.87 9.11
CA ALA A 104 -0.24 -6.01 8.23
C ALA A 104 -0.22 -4.54 8.71
N TYR A 105 -0.22 -4.33 10.03
CA TYR A 105 -0.13 -3.00 10.63
C TYR A 105 1.23 -2.35 10.38
N ARG A 106 2.33 -3.08 10.61
CA ARG A 106 3.69 -2.60 10.30
C ARG A 106 3.83 -2.22 8.83
N ALA A 107 3.33 -3.06 7.92
CA ALA A 107 3.34 -2.76 6.49
C ALA A 107 2.58 -1.47 6.18
N THR A 108 1.39 -1.28 6.77
CA THR A 108 0.60 -0.03 6.63
C THR A 108 1.38 1.19 7.12
N CYS A 109 1.98 1.12 8.32
CA CYS A 109 2.78 2.22 8.87
C CYS A 109 4.02 2.53 8.01
N ASN A 110 4.67 1.50 7.48
CA ASN A 110 5.84 1.66 6.61
C ASN A 110 5.46 2.35 5.30
N VAL A 111 4.31 2.02 4.70
CA VAL A 111 3.82 2.72 3.51
C VAL A 111 3.67 4.22 3.80
N GLU A 112 3.01 4.58 4.90
CA GLU A 112 2.79 5.99 5.23
C GLU A 112 4.10 6.72 5.55
N LYS A 113 5.02 6.09 6.29
CA LYS A 113 6.35 6.64 6.58
C LYS A 113 7.12 6.96 5.29
N ASN A 114 7.16 6.03 4.35
CA ASN A 114 7.88 6.20 3.09
C ASN A 114 7.20 7.24 2.18
N CYS A 115 5.87 7.26 2.12
CA CYS A 115 5.13 8.29 1.37
C CYS A 115 5.36 9.68 1.97
N ARG A 116 5.41 9.80 3.30
CA ARG A 116 5.75 11.05 3.97
C ARG A 116 7.17 11.52 3.63
N GLN A 117 8.15 10.62 3.66
CA GLN A 117 9.52 10.95 3.26
C GLN A 117 9.57 11.39 1.78
N LYS A 118 8.92 10.64 0.88
CA LYS A 118 8.81 10.99 -0.54
C LYS A 118 8.24 12.40 -0.69
N TYR A 119 7.09 12.68 -0.11
CA TYR A 119 6.46 14.00 -0.14
C TYR A 119 7.39 15.11 0.34
N LEU A 120 8.02 14.95 1.52
CA LEU A 120 8.95 15.95 2.06
C LEU A 120 10.13 16.20 1.13
N THR A 121 10.72 15.13 0.56
CA THR A 121 11.85 15.28 -0.37
C THR A 121 11.46 15.94 -1.68
N GLU A 122 10.28 15.67 -2.22
CA GLU A 122 9.79 16.34 -3.43
C GLU A 122 9.51 17.83 -3.19
N ILE A 123 9.02 18.20 -2.00
CA ILE A 123 8.90 19.61 -1.59
C ILE A 123 10.27 20.29 -1.53
N LEU A 124 11.25 19.68 -0.85
CA LEU A 124 12.60 20.26 -0.74
C LEU A 124 13.25 20.42 -2.13
N LYS A 125 13.05 19.47 -3.04
CA LYS A 125 13.46 19.61 -4.44
C LYS A 125 12.76 20.78 -5.15
N SER A 126 11.45 20.95 -4.95
CA SER A 126 10.67 22.01 -5.59
C SER A 126 11.11 23.42 -5.21
N ILE A 127 11.71 23.59 -4.03
CA ILE A 127 12.27 24.88 -3.57
C ILE A 127 13.74 25.06 -3.96
N GLY A 128 14.27 24.19 -4.84
CA GLY A 128 15.61 24.32 -5.42
C GLY A 128 16.74 23.62 -4.66
N LEU A 129 16.44 22.84 -3.61
CA LEU A 129 17.47 22.06 -2.92
C LEU A 129 17.84 20.82 -3.72
N LYS A 130 19.14 20.61 -3.92
CA LYS A 130 19.67 19.42 -4.59
C LYS A 130 19.53 18.20 -3.68
N PHE A 131 18.94 17.13 -4.20
CA PHE A 131 18.92 15.84 -3.52
C PHE A 131 20.32 15.22 -3.52
N ILE A 132 20.83 14.89 -2.34
CA ILE A 132 22.13 14.22 -2.17
C ILE A 132 21.81 12.78 -1.77
N LYS A 133 22.15 11.82 -2.63
CA LYS A 133 21.99 10.39 -2.32
C LYS A 133 23.00 10.02 -1.22
N PRO A 134 22.58 9.38 -0.12
CA PRO A 134 23.52 8.89 0.89
C PRO A 134 24.46 7.86 0.25
N MET A 135 25.69 7.78 0.77
CA MET A 135 26.64 6.75 0.38
C MET A 135 26.05 5.39 0.76
N GLU A 136 26.00 4.46 -0.19
CA GLU A 136 25.55 3.08 0.07
C GLU A 136 26.51 2.47 1.11
N ILE A 137 25.97 1.96 2.22
CA ILE A 137 26.71 1.17 3.22
C ILE A 137 26.51 -0.30 2.87
#